data_AF-A0AAW9IZB4-F1
#
_entry.id   AF-A0AAW9IZB4-F1
#
_cell.length_a   1.000
_cell.length_b   1.000
_cell.length_c   1.000
_cell.angle_alpha   90.00
_cell.angle_beta   90.00
_cell.angle_gamma   90.00
#
_symmetry.space_group_name_H-M   'P 1'
#
loop_
_entity.id
_entity.type
_entity.pdbx_description
1 polymer ?
#
loop_
_entity_poly.entity_id
_entity_poly.type
_entity_poly.pdbx_seq_one_letter_code
_entity_poly.pdbx_strand_id
1 'polypeptide(L)'
;DFICKKNGVKDFAFKTIAAAGKNATVLHYVNNDSELRDGDLLLFDLGAQYKYYNGDISRTFPINGKFTERQKEVYNAVLRVNEKVIKEMKPGVKFIDLNNKAKEWVAEECISLGLISKKEDVSQFYYHSIGHSLGM
;
A
#
# COMPACT_ATOMS: atom_id res chain seq x y z
N ASP A 1 -1.24 -18.87 -1.11
CA ASP A 1 -1.64 -19.08 -2.53
C ASP A 1 -2.87 -20.01 -2.72
N PHE A 2 -3.18 -20.91 -1.78
CA PHE A 2 -4.26 -21.90 -1.86
C PHE A 2 -5.59 -21.39 -2.47
N ILE A 3 -6.12 -20.26 -1.99
CA ILE A 3 -7.40 -19.71 -2.48
C ILE A 3 -7.34 -19.34 -3.97
N CYS A 4 -6.24 -18.75 -4.43
CA CYS A 4 -6.07 -18.43 -5.85
C CYS A 4 -6.06 -19.71 -6.69
N LYS A 5 -5.25 -20.71 -6.28
CA LYS A 5 -5.16 -22.01 -6.98
C LYS A 5 -6.51 -22.73 -7.03
N LYS A 6 -7.25 -22.74 -5.92
CA LYS A 6 -8.61 -23.32 -5.85
C LYS A 6 -9.58 -22.67 -6.84
N ASN A 7 -9.40 -21.40 -7.16
CA ASN A 7 -10.21 -20.65 -8.12
C ASN A 7 -9.63 -20.64 -9.55
N GLY A 8 -8.71 -21.55 -9.87
CA GLY A 8 -8.20 -21.73 -11.23
C GLY A 8 -7.07 -20.78 -11.65
N VAL A 9 -6.52 -20.00 -10.72
CA VAL A 9 -5.30 -19.20 -10.94
C VAL A 9 -4.12 -20.16 -11.06
N LYS A 10 -3.41 -20.08 -12.19
CA LYS A 10 -2.23 -20.93 -12.47
C LYS A 10 -0.91 -20.24 -12.17
N ASP A 11 -0.91 -18.91 -12.12
CA ASP A 11 0.27 -18.10 -11.88
C ASP A 11 -0.07 -16.80 -11.12
N PHE A 12 0.94 -16.15 -10.55
CA PHE A 12 0.80 -14.88 -9.85
C PHE A 12 1.31 -13.73 -10.71
N ALA A 13 0.74 -12.54 -10.53
CA ALA A 13 1.19 -11.35 -11.24
C ALA A 13 2.63 -10.98 -10.86
N PHE A 14 2.99 -11.21 -9.60
CA PHE A 14 4.32 -10.98 -9.04
C PHE A 14 4.51 -11.80 -7.76
N LYS A 15 5.73 -11.81 -7.21
CA LYS A 15 6.01 -12.47 -5.93
C LYS A 15 5.25 -11.75 -4.82
N THR A 16 4.37 -12.47 -4.14
CA THR A 16 3.66 -11.95 -2.96
C THR A 16 4.63 -11.35 -1.95
N ILE A 17 4.25 -10.20 -1.40
CA ILE A 17 4.85 -9.56 -0.23
C ILE A 17 3.92 -9.84 0.95
N ALA A 18 4.46 -10.41 2.01
CA ALA A 18 3.79 -10.67 3.28
C ALA A 18 4.71 -10.16 4.40
N ALA A 19 4.65 -8.86 4.67
CA ALA A 19 5.63 -8.16 5.47
C ALA A 19 5.04 -7.74 6.82
N ALA A 20 5.57 -8.26 7.92
CA ALA A 20 5.13 -7.92 9.28
C ALA A 20 6.03 -6.87 9.94
N GLY A 21 5.42 -6.00 10.75
CA GLY A 21 6.12 -4.99 11.55
C GLY A 21 7.06 -4.13 10.70
N LYS A 22 8.32 -4.00 11.11
CA LYS A 22 9.33 -3.21 10.39
C LYS A 22 9.61 -3.69 8.96
N ASN A 23 9.36 -4.96 8.65
CA ASN A 23 9.64 -5.47 7.29
C ASN A 23 8.68 -4.84 6.26
N ALA A 24 7.52 -4.33 6.70
CA ALA A 24 6.60 -3.58 5.85
C ALA A 24 7.18 -2.24 5.35
N THR A 25 8.33 -1.78 5.89
CA THR A 25 9.03 -0.59 5.37
C THR A 25 9.99 -0.93 4.23
N VAL A 26 10.09 -2.20 3.80
CA VAL A 26 10.87 -2.62 2.64
C VAL A 26 9.89 -2.90 1.49
N LEU A 27 9.84 -1.99 0.51
CA LEU A 27 8.77 -1.99 -0.53
C LEU A 27 8.60 -3.33 -1.25
N HIS A 28 9.70 -4.03 -1.57
CA HIS A 28 9.66 -5.35 -2.23
C HIS A 28 10.20 -6.46 -1.33
N TYR A 29 9.70 -6.53 -0.09
CA TYR A 29 10.01 -7.62 0.83
C TYR A 29 9.35 -8.94 0.37
N VAL A 30 10.12 -9.78 -0.32
CA VAL A 30 9.64 -11.07 -0.88
C VAL A 30 10.14 -12.30 -0.13
N ASN A 31 10.96 -12.12 0.91
CA ASN A 31 11.48 -13.22 1.72
C ASN A 31 10.35 -13.95 2.46
N ASN A 32 9.35 -13.19 2.92
CA ASN A 32 8.14 -13.71 3.58
C ASN A 32 8.41 -14.67 4.75
N ASP A 33 9.51 -14.45 5.45
CA ASP A 33 9.98 -15.19 6.62
C ASP A 33 9.87 -14.35 7.91
N SER A 34 9.04 -13.30 7.89
CA SER A 34 8.83 -12.41 9.03
C SER A 34 8.20 -13.16 10.19
N GLU A 35 8.75 -13.01 11.38
CA GLU A 35 8.07 -13.43 12.62
C GLU A 35 6.82 -12.57 12.82
N LEU A 36 5.67 -13.21 13.00
CA LEU A 36 4.41 -12.54 13.29
C LEU A 36 4.28 -12.32 14.79
N ARG A 37 4.29 -11.05 15.21
CA ARG A 37 4.24 -10.68 16.64
C ARG A 37 2.89 -10.05 16.98
N ASP A 38 2.44 -10.29 18.21
CA ASP A 38 1.27 -9.60 18.74
C ASP A 38 1.52 -8.08 18.75
N GLY A 39 0.51 -7.31 18.37
CA GLY A 39 0.59 -5.86 18.23
C GLY A 39 1.20 -5.36 16.93
N ASP A 40 1.79 -6.20 16.07
CA ASP A 40 2.31 -5.77 14.77
C ASP A 40 1.20 -5.66 13.70
N LEU A 41 1.47 -4.85 12.68
CA LEU A 41 0.71 -4.86 11.42
C LEU A 41 1.32 -5.86 10.45
N LEU A 42 0.49 -6.43 9.58
CA LEU A 42 0.87 -7.21 8.42
C LEU A 42 0.43 -6.47 7.16
N LEU A 43 1.40 -6.18 6.28
CA LEU A 43 1.16 -5.67 4.94
C LEU A 43 1.24 -6.83 3.95
N PHE A 44 0.16 -7.04 3.22
CA PHE A 44 0.15 -7.84 2.01
C PHE A 44 0.20 -6.95 0.79
N ASP A 45 1.03 -7.34 -0.17
CA ASP A 45 0.96 -6.85 -1.54
C ASP A 45 1.05 -8.05 -2.48
N LEU A 46 -0.01 -8.28 -3.25
CA LEU A 46 -0.21 -9.54 -3.96
C LEU A 46 -1.12 -9.39 -5.18
N GLY A 47 -0.98 -10.33 -6.11
CA GLY A 47 -1.69 -10.32 -7.36
C GLY A 47 -1.85 -11.70 -7.97
N ALA A 48 -3.07 -12.04 -8.38
CA ALA A 48 -3.34 -13.23 -9.18
C ALA A 48 -3.22 -12.90 -10.67
N GLN A 49 -2.62 -13.79 -11.46
CA GLN A 49 -2.67 -13.70 -12.92
C GLN A 49 -3.78 -14.62 -13.44
N TYR A 50 -4.78 -14.04 -14.09
CA TYR A 50 -5.91 -14.77 -14.63
C TYR A 50 -6.14 -14.42 -16.11
N LYS A 51 -6.07 -15.44 -16.97
CA LYS A 51 -6.16 -15.28 -18.44
C LYS A 51 -5.23 -14.17 -18.96
N TYR A 52 -3.99 -14.18 -18.47
CA TYR A 52 -2.95 -13.18 -18.75
C TYR A 52 -3.19 -11.77 -18.20
N TYR A 53 -4.31 -11.47 -17.55
CA TYR A 53 -4.49 -10.20 -16.87
C TYR A 53 -4.09 -10.31 -15.40
N ASN A 54 -3.46 -9.25 -14.91
CA ASN A 54 -2.92 -9.18 -13.55
C ASN A 54 -3.87 -8.43 -12.62
N GLY A 55 -4.15 -9.01 -11.45
CA GLY A 55 -4.61 -8.28 -10.29
C GLY A 55 -3.42 -7.76 -9.49
N ASP A 56 -3.60 -6.64 -8.80
CA ASP A 56 -2.57 -6.01 -7.97
C ASP A 56 -3.26 -5.30 -6.80
N ILE A 57 -3.09 -5.85 -5.59
CA ILE A 57 -3.83 -5.43 -4.41
C ILE A 57 -2.90 -5.44 -3.20
N SER A 58 -2.80 -4.29 -2.55
CA SER A 58 -2.19 -4.15 -1.23
C SER A 58 -3.25 -3.98 -0.12
N ARG A 59 -3.05 -4.63 1.04
CA ARG A 59 -3.86 -4.47 2.26
C ARG A 59 -2.97 -4.55 3.50
N THR A 60 -3.25 -3.69 4.48
CA THR A 60 -2.54 -3.68 5.77
C THR A 60 -3.54 -3.83 6.91
N PHE A 61 -3.29 -4.74 7.84
CA PHE A 61 -4.17 -5.00 8.98
C PHE A 61 -3.40 -5.49 10.22
N PRO A 62 -3.93 -5.32 11.44
CA PRO A 62 -3.30 -5.78 12.67
C PRO A 62 -3.33 -7.31 12.77
N ILE A 63 -2.20 -7.92 13.12
CA ILE A 63 -2.07 -9.38 13.25
C ILE A 63 -3.04 -9.95 14.28
N ASN A 64 -3.26 -9.21 15.38
CA ASN A 64 -4.18 -9.60 16.46
C ASN A 64 -5.63 -9.14 16.24
N GLY A 65 -5.96 -8.59 15.06
CA GLY A 65 -7.31 -8.15 14.72
C GLY A 65 -7.73 -6.80 15.29
N LYS A 66 -6.87 -6.10 16.06
CA LYS A 66 -7.20 -4.78 16.63
C LYS A 66 -6.08 -3.76 16.39
N PHE A 67 -6.42 -2.68 15.70
CA PHE A 67 -5.50 -1.55 15.54
C PHE A 67 -5.22 -0.90 16.90
N THR A 68 -3.96 -0.56 17.17
CA THR A 68 -3.64 0.45 18.18
C THR A 68 -4.05 1.83 17.70
N GLU A 69 -4.17 2.80 18.59
CA GLU A 69 -4.50 4.18 18.19
C GLU A 69 -3.51 4.74 17.18
N ARG A 70 -2.20 4.54 17.41
CA ARG A 70 -1.17 5.00 16.45
C ARG A 70 -1.25 4.31 15.09
N GLN A 71 -1.53 3.01 15.06
CA GLN A 71 -1.72 2.30 13.78
C GLN A 71 -2.96 2.81 13.05
N LYS A 72 -4.05 3.06 13.77
CA LYS A 72 -5.30 3.57 13.22
C LYS A 72 -5.15 4.99 12.67
N GLU A 73 -4.39 5.85 13.34
CA GLU A 73 -4.04 7.19 12.86
C GLU A 73 -3.35 7.14 11.50
N VAL A 74 -2.27 6.36 11.39
CA VAL A 74 -1.49 6.22 10.15
C VAL A 74 -2.32 5.53 9.06
N TYR A 75 -3.06 4.47 9.40
CA TYR A 75 -3.93 3.77 8.45
C TYR A 75 -4.96 4.72 7.84
N ASN A 76 -5.65 5.50 8.69
CA ASN A 76 -6.67 6.43 8.21
C ASN A 76 -6.08 7.59 7.40
N ALA A 77 -4.86 8.04 7.71
CA ALA A 77 -4.15 9.00 6.86
C ALA A 77 -3.94 8.46 5.44
N VAL A 78 -3.42 7.24 5.31
CA VAL A 78 -3.23 6.60 4.00
C VAL A 78 -4.57 6.36 3.30
N LEU A 79 -5.60 5.90 4.03
CA LEU A 79 -6.94 5.67 3.47
C LEU A 79 -7.56 6.96 2.90
N ARG A 80 -7.49 8.08 3.65
CA ARG A 80 -8.00 9.37 3.17
C ARG A 80 -7.32 9.82 1.87
N VAL A 81 -5.99 9.66 1.76
CA VAL A 81 -5.27 9.97 0.52
C VAL A 81 -5.71 9.04 -0.61
N ASN A 82 -5.84 7.74 -0.34
CA ASN A 82 -6.30 6.76 -1.34
C ASN A 82 -7.70 7.10 -1.88
N GLU A 83 -8.64 7.43 -1.00
CA GLU A 83 -10.01 7.84 -1.38
C GLU A 83 -10.01 9.16 -2.18
N LYS A 84 -9.18 10.14 -1.81
CA LYS A 84 -9.00 11.38 -2.59
C LYS A 84 -8.47 11.09 -4.00
N VAL A 85 -7.46 10.24 -4.13
CA VAL A 85 -6.88 9.85 -5.43
C VAL A 85 -7.93 9.16 -6.30
N ILE A 86 -8.68 8.21 -5.74
CA ILE A 86 -9.78 7.51 -6.46
C ILE A 86 -10.81 8.51 -6.97
N LYS A 87 -11.22 9.48 -6.13
CA LYS A 87 -12.21 10.50 -6.49
C LYS A 87 -11.74 11.43 -7.62
N GLU A 88 -10.45 11.74 -7.67
CA GLU A 88 -9.87 12.66 -8.65
C GLU A 88 -9.54 11.97 -9.98
N MET A 89 -9.43 10.65 -10.01
CA MET A 89 -9.07 9.90 -11.20
C MET A 89 -10.23 9.82 -12.21
N LYS A 90 -10.12 10.58 -13.30
CA LYS A 90 -11.13 10.67 -14.38
C LYS A 90 -10.49 11.09 -15.71
N PRO A 91 -11.17 10.90 -16.86
CA PRO A 91 -10.66 11.33 -18.16
C PRO A 91 -10.22 12.80 -18.17
N GLY A 92 -9.09 13.07 -18.82
CA GLY A 92 -8.49 14.41 -18.90
C GLY A 92 -7.53 14.77 -17.75
N VAL A 93 -7.53 14.01 -16.65
CA VAL A 93 -6.54 14.19 -15.57
C VAL A 93 -5.21 13.54 -15.96
N LYS A 94 -4.11 14.30 -15.92
CA LYS A 94 -2.78 13.75 -16.17
C LYS A 94 -2.30 12.99 -14.94
N PHE A 95 -1.77 11.78 -15.15
CA PHE A 95 -1.24 10.93 -14.08
C PHE A 95 -0.17 11.64 -13.24
N ILE A 96 0.75 12.37 -13.89
CA ILE A 96 1.84 13.08 -13.19
C ILE A 96 1.30 14.15 -12.23
N ASP A 97 0.26 14.89 -12.63
CA ASP A 97 -0.35 15.92 -11.80
C ASP A 97 -1.06 15.29 -10.60
N LEU A 98 -1.75 14.16 -10.81
CA LEU A 98 -2.40 13.41 -9.74
C LEU A 98 -1.37 12.82 -8.75
N ASN A 99 -0.26 12.30 -9.25
CA ASN A 99 0.84 11.79 -8.42
C ASN A 99 1.48 12.90 -7.56
N ASN A 100 1.66 14.10 -8.12
CA ASN A 100 2.19 15.24 -7.37
C ASN A 100 1.21 15.71 -6.29
N LYS A 101 -0.09 15.84 -6.62
CA LYS A 101 -1.14 16.16 -5.63
C LYS A 101 -1.21 15.15 -4.49
N ALA A 102 -1.08 13.86 -4.80
CA ALA A 102 -1.10 12.83 -3.78
C ALA A 102 0.11 12.93 -2.85
N LYS A 103 1.32 13.22 -3.36
CA LYS A 103 2.49 13.49 -2.52
C LYS A 103 2.24 14.68 -1.58
N GLU A 104 1.59 15.74 -2.07
CA GLU A 104 1.21 16.87 -1.23
C GLU A 104 0.23 16.47 -0.12
N TRP A 105 -0.79 15.66 -0.42
CA TRP A 105 -1.73 15.18 0.60
C TRP A 105 -1.07 14.22 1.60
N VAL A 106 -0.18 13.33 1.15
CA VAL A 106 0.61 12.50 2.06
C VAL A 106 1.45 13.38 2.98
N ALA A 107 2.07 14.45 2.45
CA ALA A 107 2.84 15.38 3.27
C ALA A 107 1.98 16.10 4.32
N GLU A 108 0.76 16.51 3.97
CA GLU A 108 -0.22 17.11 4.91
C GLU A 108 -0.63 16.14 6.01
N GLU A 109 -0.88 14.88 5.66
CA GLU A 109 -1.17 13.83 6.63
C GLU A 109 0.04 13.56 7.54
N CYS A 110 1.26 13.49 6.99
CA CYS A 110 2.48 13.32 7.78
C CYS A 110 2.72 14.48 8.75
N ILE A 111 2.45 15.73 8.35
CA ILE A 111 2.50 16.90 9.26
C ILE A 111 1.45 16.77 10.36
N SER A 112 0.21 16.41 9.99
CA SER A 112 -0.89 16.23 10.95
C SER A 112 -0.61 15.12 11.98
N LEU A 113 0.15 14.09 11.57
CA LEU A 113 0.61 12.98 12.42
C LEU A 113 1.87 13.30 13.24
N GLY A 114 2.45 14.49 13.08
CA GLY A 114 3.69 14.91 13.73
C GLY A 114 4.95 14.20 13.23
N LEU A 115 4.93 13.62 12.02
CA LEU A 115 6.05 12.86 11.45
C LEU A 115 7.09 13.77 10.77
N ILE A 116 6.65 14.87 10.16
CA ILE A 116 7.50 15.86 9.50
C ILE A 116 6.99 17.28 9.81
N SER A 117 7.86 18.28 9.70
CA SER A 117 7.49 19.68 9.89
C SER A 117 7.33 20.46 8.58
N LYS A 118 7.89 19.95 7.48
CA LYS A 118 7.86 20.58 6.17
C LYS A 118 7.46 19.57 5.10
N LYS A 119 6.76 20.03 4.05
CA LYS A 119 6.23 19.13 3.02
C LYS A 119 7.33 18.44 2.22
N GLU A 120 8.49 19.08 2.07
CA GLU A 120 9.63 18.57 1.30
C GLU A 120 10.22 17.29 1.91
N ASP A 121 10.03 17.10 3.22
CA ASP A 121 10.54 15.94 3.98
C ASP A 121 9.70 14.67 3.76
N VAL A 122 8.58 14.75 3.02
CA VAL A 122 7.67 13.60 2.79
C VAL A 122 8.37 12.40 2.16
N SER A 123 9.45 12.64 1.39
CA SER A 123 10.25 11.58 0.77
C SER A 123 10.89 10.61 1.77
N GLN A 124 11.02 11.00 3.05
CA GLN A 124 11.48 10.12 4.13
C GLN A 124 10.45 9.02 4.47
N PHE A 125 9.16 9.25 4.19
CA PHE A 125 8.06 8.35 4.52
C PHE A 125 7.36 7.76 3.29
N TYR A 126 7.40 8.46 2.15
CA TYR A 126 6.74 8.07 0.92
C TYR A 126 7.63 8.33 -0.29
N TYR A 127 8.15 7.25 -0.87
CA TYR A 127 9.22 7.30 -1.88
C TYR A 127 8.92 6.43 -3.11
N HIS A 128 7.64 6.21 -3.41
CA HIS A 128 7.17 5.56 -4.65
C HIS A 128 6.09 6.39 -5.35
N SER A 129 5.67 5.93 -6.54
CA SER A 129 4.55 6.50 -7.29
C SER A 129 3.21 6.07 -6.68
N ILE A 130 2.14 6.86 -6.87
CA ILE A 130 0.78 6.47 -6.44
C ILE A 130 0.20 5.26 -7.17
N GLY A 131 0.83 4.87 -8.28
CA GLY A 131 0.41 3.74 -9.07
C GLY A 131 1.17 3.63 -10.38
N HIS A 132 0.72 2.72 -11.22
CA HIS A 132 1.18 2.44 -12.56
C HIS A 132 0.03 1.86 -13.40
N SER A 133 0.25 1.69 -14.70
CA SER A 133 -0.68 0.93 -15.55
C SER A 133 -0.76 -0.53 -15.10
N LEU A 134 -1.93 -1.14 -15.24
CA LEU A 134 -2.19 -2.54 -14.93
C LEU A 134 -2.86 -3.22 -16.12
N GLY A 135 -2.48 -4.46 -16.42
CA GLY A 135 -2.92 -5.17 -17.61
C GLY A 135 -2.28 -6.54 -17.72
N MET A 136 -1.80 -6.89 -18.92
CA MET A 136 -1.07 -8.12 -19.20
C MET A 136 0.39 -8.06 -18.76
#